data_AF-A0A6J4RJR7-F1
#
_entry.id   AF-A0A6J4RJR7-F1
#
_cell.length_a   1.000
_cell.length_b   1.000
_cell.length_c   1.000
_cell.angle_alpha   90.00
_cell.angle_beta   90.00
_cell.angle_gamma   90.00
#
_symmetry.space_group_name_H-M   'P 1'
#
loop_
_entity.id
_entity.type
_entity.pdbx_description
1 polymer ?
#
loop_
_entity_poly.entity_id
_entity_poly.type
_entity_poly.pdbx_seq_one_letter_code
_entity_poly.pdbx_strand_id
1 'polypeptide(L)'
;MATVAPPTASAPKRYSIQGGLPSWANKALAAAVIVLAILLPFMLDPISGLLSDCIIALAYVIMALGLNVVVGFAGLLDLGYVAFFAIGAYAIGWFASSFYQDASVHIGVSGPLSTLPGIHMNFLLVVLIAMVLCAIAGLLIGLPTLRLRGDYIAIVTLAFGE
;
A
#
# COMPACT_ATOMS: atom_id res chain seq x y z
N MET A 1 61.01 -6.51 36.89
CA MET A 1 60.45 -5.97 35.63
C MET A 1 58.98 -6.36 35.61
N ALA A 2 58.11 -5.50 36.17
CA ALA A 2 56.68 -5.81 36.30
C ALA A 2 55.98 -5.51 34.98
N THR A 3 55.42 -6.54 34.35
CA THR A 3 54.67 -6.44 33.10
C THR A 3 53.33 -5.77 33.38
N VAL A 4 53.16 -4.52 32.91
CA VAL A 4 51.87 -3.82 32.96
C VAL A 4 50.91 -4.51 31.99
N ALA A 5 49.80 -5.04 32.51
CA ALA A 5 48.76 -5.63 31.69
C ALA A 5 48.07 -4.56 30.81
N PRO A 6 47.71 -4.88 29.56
CA PRO A 6 47.06 -3.92 28.67
C PRO A 6 45.68 -3.50 29.20
N PRO A 7 45.28 -2.23 29.04
CA PRO A 7 43.99 -1.74 29.50
C PRO A 7 42.85 -2.46 28.75
N THR A 8 41.92 -3.03 29.51
CA THR A 8 40.74 -3.68 28.96
C THR A 8 39.81 -2.62 28.35
N ALA A 9 39.61 -2.69 27.04
CA ALA A 9 38.68 -1.81 26.35
C ALA A 9 37.25 -2.08 26.86
N SER A 10 36.66 -1.10 27.56
CA SER A 10 35.29 -1.19 28.03
C SER A 10 34.32 -1.25 26.83
N ALA A 11 33.41 -2.21 26.83
CA ALA A 11 32.40 -2.37 25.79
C ALA A 11 31.60 -1.06 25.56
N PRO A 12 31.23 -0.73 24.31
CA PRO A 12 30.52 0.50 24.00
C PRO A 12 29.16 0.53 24.70
N LYS A 13 28.92 1.59 25.48
CA LYS A 13 27.68 1.82 26.23
C LYS A 13 26.57 2.18 25.22
N ARG A 14 25.67 1.23 24.93
CA ARG A 14 24.46 1.50 24.13
C ARG A 14 23.58 2.52 24.87
N TYR A 15 23.54 3.75 24.39
CA TYR A 15 22.52 4.71 24.81
C TYR A 15 21.18 4.24 24.21
N SER A 16 20.35 3.60 25.02
CA SER A 16 18.95 3.39 24.66
C SER A 16 18.26 4.75 24.72
N ILE A 17 17.86 5.29 23.56
CA ILE A 17 16.96 6.44 23.49
C ILE A 17 15.58 5.95 23.93
N GLN A 18 15.39 5.82 25.25
CA GLN A 18 14.11 5.55 25.89
C GLN A 18 13.50 6.89 26.29
N GLY A 19 13.03 7.63 25.29
CA GLY A 19 12.25 8.85 25.45
C GLY A 19 11.00 8.78 24.59
N GLY A 20 10.22 7.70 24.72
CA GLY A 20 8.92 7.57 24.04
C GLY A 20 7.83 8.29 24.84
N LEU A 21 6.94 9.01 24.15
CA LEU A 21 5.69 9.52 24.71
C LEU A 21 4.96 8.41 25.50
N PRO A 22 4.27 8.75 26.60
CA PRO A 22 3.57 7.74 27.39
C PRO A 22 2.54 6.99 26.53
N SER A 23 2.37 5.69 26.77
CA SER A 23 1.60 4.79 25.89
C SER A 23 0.14 5.22 25.65
N TRP A 24 -0.47 5.91 26.63
CA TRP A 24 -1.80 6.49 26.49
C TRP A 24 -1.82 7.68 25.54
N ALA A 25 -0.76 8.48 25.47
CA ALA A 25 -0.64 9.62 24.56
C ALA A 25 -0.50 9.14 23.11
N ASN A 26 0.27 8.07 22.86
CA ASN A 26 0.35 7.47 21.52
C ASN A 26 -0.99 6.90 21.06
N LYS A 27 -1.73 6.22 21.96
CA LYS A 27 -3.07 5.70 21.67
C LYS A 27 -4.07 6.82 21.41
N ALA A 28 -4.03 7.90 22.21
CA ALA A 28 -4.88 9.07 22.03
C ALA A 28 -4.59 9.79 20.70
N LEU A 29 -3.31 9.94 20.34
CA LEU A 29 -2.91 10.52 19.06
C LEU A 29 -3.39 9.66 17.89
N ALA A 30 -3.19 8.34 17.95
CA ALA A 30 -3.68 7.42 16.91
C ALA A 30 -5.20 7.50 16.76
N ALA A 31 -5.95 7.52 17.87
CA ALA A 31 -7.39 7.68 17.85
C ALA A 31 -7.81 9.04 17.24
N ALA A 32 -7.13 10.13 17.62
CA ALA A 32 -7.40 11.46 17.07
C ALA A 32 -7.16 11.51 15.55
N VAL A 33 -6.10 10.88 15.05
CA VAL A 33 -5.82 10.78 13.61
C VAL A 33 -6.90 9.99 12.89
N ILE A 34 -7.37 8.87 13.45
CA ILE A 34 -8.45 8.06 12.86
C ILE A 34 -9.76 8.86 12.80
N VAL A 35 -10.13 9.53 13.89
CA VAL A 35 -11.33 10.37 13.95
C VAL A 35 -11.23 11.51 12.93
N LEU A 36 -10.07 12.18 12.85
CA LEU A 36 -9.84 13.22 11.86
C LEU A 36 -9.98 12.67 10.44
N ALA A 37 -9.40 11.51 10.13
CA ALA A 37 -9.50 10.88 8.81
C ALA A 37 -10.94 10.52 8.42
N ILE A 38 -11.76 10.09 9.39
CA ILE A 38 -13.18 9.80 9.16
C ILE A 38 -13.98 11.08 8.92
N LEU A 39 -13.68 12.16 9.66
CA LEU A 39 -14.40 13.42 9.54
C LEU A 39 -13.94 14.25 8.32
N LEU A 40 -12.70 14.07 7.86
CA LEU A 40 -12.10 14.80 6.75
C LEU A 40 -12.97 14.82 5.47
N PRO A 41 -13.49 13.69 4.94
CA PRO A 41 -14.31 13.71 3.73
C PRO A 41 -15.66 14.41 3.90
N PHE A 42 -16.14 14.60 5.12
CA PHE A 42 -17.40 15.30 5.39
C PHE A 42 -17.21 16.81 5.56
N MET A 43 -15.99 17.25 5.88
CA MET A 43 -15.64 18.65 6.07
C MET A 43 -15.16 19.32 4.77
N LEU A 44 -14.72 18.53 3.79
CA LEU A 44 -14.16 19.02 2.54
C LEU A 44 -15.15 18.86 1.40
N ASP A 45 -15.33 19.91 0.61
CA ASP A 45 -16.16 19.85 -0.60
C ASP A 45 -15.56 18.85 -1.60
N PRO A 46 -16.37 17.93 -2.17
CA PRO A 46 -15.89 16.95 -3.14
C PRO A 46 -15.28 17.54 -4.42
N ILE A 47 -15.57 18.82 -4.70
CA ILE A 47 -15.06 19.56 -5.86
C ILE A 47 -13.69 20.20 -5.55
N SER A 48 -13.29 20.28 -4.28
CA SER A 48 -11.99 20.83 -3.89
C SER A 48 -10.85 19.88 -4.27
N GLY A 49 -9.79 20.41 -4.90
CA GLY A 49 -8.60 19.63 -5.26
C GLY A 49 -7.91 18.98 -4.06
N LEU A 50 -8.06 19.57 -2.86
CA LEU A 50 -7.43 19.09 -1.63
C LEU A 50 -7.87 17.66 -1.26
N LEU A 51 -9.15 17.31 -1.43
CA LEU A 51 -9.62 15.95 -1.17
C LEU A 51 -8.94 14.95 -2.12
N SER A 52 -8.83 15.30 -3.41
CA SER A 52 -8.14 14.49 -4.42
C SER A 52 -6.65 14.31 -4.09
N ASP A 53 -5.97 15.40 -3.70
CA ASP A 53 -4.56 15.36 -3.31
C ASP A 53 -4.34 14.51 -2.07
N CYS A 54 -5.24 14.57 -1.07
CA CYS A 54 -5.19 13.73 0.11
C CYS A 54 -5.39 12.24 -0.23
N ILE A 55 -6.31 11.91 -1.14
CA ILE A 55 -6.55 10.53 -1.59
C ILE A 55 -5.30 9.98 -2.29
N ILE A 56 -4.70 10.75 -3.19
CA ILE A 56 -3.47 10.36 -3.91
C ILE A 56 -2.30 10.20 -2.93
N ALA A 57 -2.13 11.15 -2.00
CA ALA A 57 -1.12 11.07 -0.96
C ALA A 57 -1.29 9.81 -0.09
N LEU A 58 -2.52 9.49 0.32
CA LEU A 58 -2.82 8.28 1.09
C LEU A 58 -2.53 7.01 0.29
N ALA A 59 -2.84 6.99 -1.00
CA ALA A 59 -2.51 5.87 -1.88
C ALA A 59 -0.99 5.62 -1.95
N TYR A 60 -0.18 6.68 -2.06
CA TYR A 60 1.28 6.58 -2.01
C TYR A 60 1.80 6.18 -0.63
N VAL A 61 1.15 6.62 0.46
CA VAL A 61 1.50 6.16 1.82
C VAL A 61 1.26 4.65 1.95
N ILE A 62 0.11 4.14 1.49
CA ILE A 62 -0.20 2.70 1.52
C ILE A 62 0.81 1.92 0.66
N MET A 63 1.16 2.44 -0.52
CA MET A 63 2.20 1.88 -1.38
C MET A 63 3.56 1.81 -0.65
N ALA A 64 3.99 2.90 -0.02
CA ALA A 64 5.25 2.95 0.73
C ALA A 64 5.25 1.98 1.92
N LEU A 65 4.11 1.87 2.62
CA LEU A 65 3.93 0.95 3.74
C LEU A 65 4.03 -0.50 3.28
N GLY A 66 3.41 -0.85 2.14
CA GLY A 66 3.50 -2.19 1.57
C GLY A 66 4.93 -2.56 1.17
N LEU A 67 5.66 -1.65 0.52
CA LEU A 67 7.07 -1.85 0.21
C LEU A 67 7.93 -2.04 1.47
N ASN A 68 7.68 -1.25 2.52
CA ASN A 68 8.38 -1.39 3.80
C ASN A 68 8.13 -2.76 4.46
N VAL A 69 6.92 -3.32 4.32
CA VAL A 69 6.62 -4.68 4.81
C VAL A 69 7.40 -5.73 4.02
N VAL A 70 7.41 -5.66 2.68
CA VAL A 70 8.10 -6.65 1.85
C VAL A 70 9.60 -6.62 2.08
N VAL A 71 10.22 -5.45 1.99
CA VAL A 71 11.68 -5.31 2.17
C VAL A 71 12.07 -5.56 3.63
N GLY A 72 11.27 -5.08 4.60
CA GLY A 72 11.56 -5.20 6.02
C GLY A 72 11.44 -6.62 6.57
N PHE A 73 10.42 -7.38 6.14
CA PHE A 73 10.16 -8.73 6.67
C PHE A 73 10.68 -9.86 5.76
N ALA A 74 10.66 -9.71 4.43
CA ALA A 74 11.16 -10.74 3.52
C ALA A 74 12.67 -10.62 3.24
N GLY A 75 13.28 -9.45 3.48
CA GLY A 75 14.72 -9.22 3.30
C GLY A 75 15.20 -9.32 1.85
N LEU A 76 14.28 -9.36 0.89
CA LEU A 76 14.55 -9.41 -0.55
C LEU A 76 14.15 -8.09 -1.19
N LEU A 77 14.96 -7.62 -2.15
CA LEU A 77 14.64 -6.46 -2.97
C LEU A 77 13.56 -6.85 -3.99
N ASP A 78 12.31 -6.48 -3.73
CA ASP A 78 11.20 -6.65 -4.66
C ASP A 78 10.91 -5.33 -5.38
N LEU A 79 11.33 -5.22 -6.64
CA LEU A 79 11.07 -4.06 -7.48
C LEU A 79 9.77 -4.18 -8.30
N GLY A 80 9.14 -5.37 -8.31
CA GLY A 80 7.90 -5.64 -9.05
C GLY A 80 6.65 -5.13 -8.33
N TYR A 81 6.81 -4.59 -7.11
CA TYR A 81 5.73 -4.08 -6.28
C TYR A 81 4.86 -3.02 -6.98
N VAL A 82 5.46 -2.13 -7.77
CA VAL A 82 4.75 -1.07 -8.50
C VAL A 82 3.84 -1.65 -9.59
N ALA A 83 4.23 -2.77 -10.22
CA ALA A 83 3.43 -3.46 -11.23
C ALA A 83 2.10 -3.95 -10.65
N PHE A 84 2.14 -4.57 -9.47
CA PHE A 84 0.94 -5.05 -8.78
C PHE A 84 0.04 -3.91 -8.32
N PHE A 85 0.63 -2.81 -7.84
CA PHE A 85 -0.11 -1.58 -7.56
C PHE A 85 -0.83 -1.05 -8.81
N ALA A 86 -0.13 -1.01 -9.95
CA ALA A 86 -0.68 -0.52 -11.21
C ALA A 86 -1.84 -1.39 -11.73
N ILE A 87 -1.71 -2.72 -11.65
CA ILE A 87 -2.78 -3.66 -12.02
C ILE A 87 -4.04 -3.41 -11.19
N GLY A 88 -3.90 -3.23 -9.87
CA GLY A 88 -5.03 -2.93 -8.98
C GLY A 88 -5.67 -1.57 -9.28
N ALA A 89 -4.86 -0.52 -9.44
CA ALA A 89 -5.33 0.82 -9.77
C ALA A 89 -6.06 0.85 -11.12
N TYR A 90 -5.53 0.15 -12.12
CA TYR A 90 -6.14 0.02 -13.44
C TYR A 90 -7.48 -0.72 -13.36
N ALA A 91 -7.56 -1.83 -12.63
CA ALA A 91 -8.82 -2.55 -12.44
C ALA A 91 -9.91 -1.66 -11.80
N ILE A 92 -9.57 -0.90 -10.77
CA ILE A 92 -10.50 0.06 -10.15
C ILE A 92 -10.89 1.15 -11.14
N GLY A 93 -9.94 1.76 -11.85
CA GLY A 93 -10.22 2.79 -12.85
C GLY A 93 -11.11 2.28 -13.99
N TRP A 94 -10.93 1.04 -14.41
CA TRP A 94 -11.70 0.44 -15.50
C TRP A 94 -13.16 0.20 -15.12
N PHE A 95 -13.42 -0.27 -13.89
CA PHE A 95 -14.77 -0.58 -13.41
C PHE A 95 -15.49 0.57 -12.69
N ALA A 96 -14.76 1.59 -12.23
CA ALA A 96 -15.33 2.74 -11.55
C ALA A 96 -15.42 4.01 -12.43
N SER A 97 -14.94 3.96 -13.67
CA SER A 97 -15.04 5.07 -14.63
C SER A 97 -16.24 4.93 -15.56
N SER A 98 -16.57 6.02 -16.23
CA SER A 98 -17.61 6.07 -17.27
C SER A 98 -17.13 5.53 -18.62
N PHE A 99 -16.17 4.59 -18.65
CA PHE A 99 -15.64 4.05 -19.91
C PHE A 99 -16.69 3.24 -20.69
N TYR A 100 -17.61 2.59 -19.98
CA TYR A 100 -18.65 1.71 -20.54
C TYR A 100 -20.03 2.37 -20.59
N GLN A 101 -20.14 3.55 -21.20
CA GLN A 101 -21.44 4.27 -21.24
C GLN A 101 -22.54 3.52 -22.00
N ASP A 102 -22.17 2.61 -22.91
CA ASP A 102 -23.12 1.82 -23.70
C ASP A 102 -23.66 0.57 -22.99
N ALA A 103 -23.10 0.21 -21.82
CA ALA A 103 -23.51 -0.95 -21.04
C ALA A 103 -24.23 -0.53 -19.76
N SER A 104 -25.35 -1.18 -19.41
CA SER A 104 -26.13 -0.90 -18.19
C SER A 104 -26.07 -2.09 -17.22
N VAL A 105 -24.98 -2.23 -16.47
CA VAL A 105 -24.79 -3.30 -15.48
C VAL A 105 -24.64 -2.69 -14.09
N HIS A 106 -25.62 -2.93 -13.23
CA HIS A 106 -25.66 -2.42 -11.85
C HIS A 106 -25.63 -3.57 -10.85
N ILE A 107 -24.56 -3.67 -10.04
CA ILE A 107 -24.40 -4.77 -9.07
C ILE A 107 -24.13 -4.20 -7.67
N GLY A 108 -25.08 -4.39 -6.74
CA GLY A 108 -24.92 -4.00 -5.33
C GLY A 108 -24.85 -2.49 -5.08
N VAL A 109 -25.44 -1.70 -5.98
CA VAL A 109 -25.44 -0.23 -5.97
C VAL A 109 -26.73 0.29 -5.32
N SER A 110 -26.64 1.39 -4.59
CA SER A 110 -27.79 2.07 -3.98
C SER A 110 -27.89 3.53 -4.45
N GLY A 111 -29.11 4.06 -4.56
CA GLY A 111 -29.37 5.45 -4.91
C GLY A 111 -29.30 5.77 -6.42
N PRO A 112 -29.00 7.03 -6.81
CA PRO A 112 -29.08 7.51 -8.21
C PRO A 112 -28.19 6.74 -9.20
N LEU A 113 -27.10 6.13 -8.74
CA LEU A 113 -26.19 5.32 -9.56
C LEU A 113 -26.84 4.08 -10.19
N SER A 114 -28.03 3.66 -9.76
CA SER A 114 -28.77 2.57 -10.41
C SER A 114 -29.46 2.97 -11.72
N THR A 115 -29.49 4.28 -12.02
CA THR A 115 -30.18 4.85 -13.19
C THR A 115 -29.23 5.49 -14.21
N LEU A 116 -27.94 5.60 -13.86
CA LEU A 116 -26.94 6.16 -14.76
C LEU A 116 -26.48 5.12 -15.79
N PRO A 117 -26.26 5.50 -17.05
CA PRO A 117 -25.65 4.62 -18.04
C PRO A 117 -24.19 4.34 -17.67
N GLY A 118 -23.82 3.07 -17.59
CA GLY A 118 -22.50 2.65 -17.15
C GLY A 118 -22.48 1.30 -16.44
N ILE A 119 -21.27 0.79 -16.22
CA ILE A 119 -21.05 -0.31 -15.29
C ILE A 119 -20.86 0.30 -13.90
N HIS A 120 -21.83 0.08 -13.02
CA HIS A 120 -21.77 0.53 -11.64
C HIS A 120 -21.79 -0.69 -10.72
N MET A 121 -20.71 -0.89 -9.98
CA MET A 121 -20.59 -1.97 -9.00
C MET A 121 -20.25 -1.38 -7.63
N ASN A 122 -20.65 -2.08 -6.56
CA ASN A 122 -20.24 -1.72 -5.21
C ASN A 122 -18.70 -1.66 -5.14
N PHE A 123 -18.14 -0.60 -4.56
CA PHE A 123 -16.70 -0.43 -4.36
C PHE A 123 -16.03 -1.68 -3.78
N LEU A 124 -16.65 -2.34 -2.80
CA LEU A 124 -16.10 -3.56 -2.19
C LEU A 124 -16.00 -4.73 -3.16
N LEU A 125 -16.96 -4.86 -4.10
CA LEU A 125 -16.91 -5.87 -5.14
C LEU A 125 -15.81 -5.56 -6.15
N VAL A 126 -15.64 -4.29 -6.52
CA VAL A 126 -14.55 -3.86 -7.42
C VAL A 126 -13.19 -4.16 -6.78
N VAL A 127 -13.02 -3.88 -5.48
CA VAL A 127 -11.80 -4.21 -4.73
C VAL A 127 -11.57 -5.72 -4.71
N LEU A 128 -12.61 -6.54 -4.51
CA LEU A 128 -12.49 -7.99 -4.57
C LEU A 128 -12.06 -8.49 -5.96
N ILE A 129 -12.67 -7.95 -7.01
CA ILE A 129 -12.28 -8.27 -8.40
C ILE A 129 -10.83 -7.86 -8.66
N ALA A 130 -10.43 -6.67 -8.23
CA ALA A 130 -9.05 -6.18 -8.34
C ALA A 130 -8.07 -7.09 -7.59
N MET A 131 -8.41 -7.56 -6.38
CA MET A 131 -7.60 -8.53 -5.63
C MET A 131 -7.46 -9.86 -6.37
N VAL A 132 -8.54 -10.37 -6.97
CA VAL A 132 -8.50 -11.61 -7.76
C VAL A 132 -7.64 -11.44 -9.01
N LEU A 133 -7.81 -10.34 -9.76
CA LEU A 133 -6.99 -10.04 -10.94
C LEU A 133 -5.51 -9.90 -10.58
N CYS A 134 -5.21 -9.19 -9.49
CA CYS A 134 -3.85 -9.05 -8.98
C CYS A 134 -3.27 -10.40 -8.54
N ALA A 135 -4.07 -11.26 -7.89
CA ALA A 135 -3.64 -12.60 -7.50
C ALA A 135 -3.37 -13.50 -8.72
N ILE A 136 -4.19 -13.43 -9.77
CA ILE A 136 -3.97 -14.17 -11.01
C ILE A 136 -2.68 -13.70 -11.69
N ALA A 137 -2.50 -12.40 -11.85
CA ALA A 137 -1.27 -11.84 -12.41
C ALA A 137 -0.04 -12.22 -11.59
N GLY A 138 -0.15 -12.15 -10.26
CA GLY A 138 0.89 -12.56 -9.32
C GLY A 138 1.21 -14.05 -9.39
N LEU A 139 0.22 -14.91 -9.60
CA LEU A 139 0.43 -16.34 -9.79
C LEU A 139 1.14 -16.62 -11.12
N LEU A 140 0.68 -15.98 -12.21
CA LEU A 140 1.24 -16.14 -13.54
C LEU A 140 2.71 -15.72 -13.61
N ILE A 141 3.09 -14.66 -12.88
CA ILE A 141 4.46 -14.14 -12.82
C ILE A 141 5.29 -14.83 -11.72
N GLY A 142 4.66 -15.20 -10.61
CA GLY A 142 5.28 -15.85 -9.46
C GLY A 142 5.74 -17.28 -9.76
N LEU A 143 4.92 -18.06 -10.47
CA LEU A 143 5.25 -19.44 -10.84
C LEU A 143 6.58 -19.60 -11.63
N PRO A 144 6.86 -18.79 -12.67
CA PRO A 144 8.13 -18.87 -13.38
C PRO A 144 9.31 -18.30 -12.56
N THR A 145 9.09 -17.27 -11.73
CA THR A 145 10.15 -16.65 -10.91
C THR A 145 10.64 -17.54 -9.77
N LEU A 146 9.80 -18.44 -9.24
CA LEU A 146 10.20 -19.46 -8.27
C LEU A 146 11.33 -20.40 -8.76
N ARG A 147 11.57 -20.45 -10.08
CA ARG A 147 12.65 -21.24 -10.68
C ARG A 147 13.99 -20.51 -10.73
N LEU A 148 14.00 -19.21 -10.43
CA LEU A 148 15.19 -18.37 -10.42
C LEU A 148 15.77 -18.28 -9.00
N ARG A 149 17.06 -17.97 -8.87
CA ARG A 149 17.73 -17.84 -7.57
C ARG A 149 18.60 -16.59 -7.53
N GLY A 150 18.69 -15.96 -6.36
CA GLY A 150 19.57 -14.82 -6.11
C GLY A 150 19.27 -13.65 -7.04
N ASP A 151 20.30 -13.15 -7.72
CA ASP A 151 20.27 -11.93 -8.55
C ASP A 151 19.29 -12.00 -9.73
N TYR A 152 19.00 -13.21 -10.22
CA TYR A 152 18.03 -13.41 -11.31
C TYR A 152 16.60 -13.06 -10.90
N ILE A 153 16.24 -13.17 -9.62
CA ILE A 153 14.93 -12.75 -9.10
C ILE A 153 14.84 -11.22 -9.11
N ALA A 154 15.92 -10.53 -8.71
CA ALA A 154 15.96 -9.07 -8.67
C ALA A 154 15.88 -8.45 -10.07
N ILE A 155 16.58 -9.01 -11.06
CA ILE A 155 16.53 -8.53 -12.46
C ILE A 155 15.13 -8.71 -13.04
N VAL A 156 14.49 -9.86 -12.80
CA VAL A 156 13.15 -10.12 -13.34
C VAL A 156 12.09 -9.24 -12.68
N THR A 157 12.22 -8.93 -11.38
CA THR A 157 11.29 -8.00 -10.72
C THR A 157 11.45 -6.55 -11.18
N LEU A 158 12.67 -6.12 -11.51
CA LEU A 158 12.93 -4.84 -12.17
C LEU A 158 12.19 -4.80 -13.53
N ALA A 159 12.35 -5.87 -14.33
CA ALA A 159 11.72 -5.99 -15.65
C ALA A 159 10.18 -5.84 -15.68
N PHE A 160 9.52 -6.06 -14.53
CA PHE A 160 8.07 -5.91 -14.40
C PHE A 160 7.64 -4.55 -13.86
N GLY A 161 8.53 -3.83 -13.16
CA GLY A 161 8.22 -2.55 -12.51
C GLY A 161 8.32 -1.32 -13.42
N GLU A 162 8.83 -1.50 -14.63
CA GLU A 162 9.02 -0.50 -15.69
C GLU A 162 7.86 -0.39 -16.70
#